data_AF-A0A7V0R5R8-F1
#
_entry.id   AF-A0A7V0R5R8-F1
#
_cell.length_a   1.000
_cell.length_b   1.000
_cell.length_c   1.000
_cell.angle_alpha   90.00
_cell.angle_beta   90.00
_cell.angle_gamma   90.00
#
_symmetry.space_group_name_H-M   'P 1'
#
loop_
_entity.id
_entity.type
_entity.pdbx_description
1 polymer ?
#
loop_
_entity_poly.entity_id
_entity_poly.type
_entity_poly.pdbx_seq_one_letter_code
_entity_poly.pdbx_strand_id
1 'polypeptide(L)'
;MNITEYHAKYYAYELTKRYSSDNLEKLITPLMDAQVDLNPHQVEAALFAFKSPLSKGALLADEVGLGKTIEAGILISQKWAERKRKILIILPSNLRNQWNQELYDKFFLTSTILESKSFNAHLKISNENPFDRDEIVLCSYYFARNKAEYIRNVRWD
;
A
#
# COMPACT_ATOMS: atom_id res chain seq x y z
N MET A 1 -17.45 -8.99 33.42
CA MET A 1 -16.10 -8.50 33.78
C MET A 1 -16.02 -7.05 33.33
N ASN A 2 -15.99 -6.08 34.26
CA ASN A 2 -16.00 -4.66 33.90
C ASN A 2 -14.59 -4.20 33.54
N ILE A 3 -14.39 -3.86 32.28
CA ILE A 3 -13.14 -3.30 31.78
C ILE A 3 -13.09 -1.85 32.27
N THR A 4 -12.10 -1.54 33.11
CA THR A 4 -11.83 -0.16 33.55
C THR A 4 -11.10 0.61 32.46
N GLU A 5 -11.08 1.93 32.53
CA GLU A 5 -10.40 2.77 31.53
C GLU A 5 -8.90 2.46 31.43
N TYR A 6 -8.28 2.08 32.55
CA TYR A 6 -6.90 1.61 32.59
C TYR A 6 -6.71 0.28 31.84
N HIS A 7 -7.60 -0.69 32.07
CA HIS A 7 -7.57 -1.95 31.33
C HIS A 7 -7.81 -1.73 29.84
N ALA A 8 -8.70 -0.81 29.45
CA ALA A 8 -8.92 -0.47 28.04
C ALA A 8 -7.65 0.10 27.39
N LYS A 9 -6.94 1.03 28.05
CA LYS A 9 -5.65 1.54 27.57
C LYS A 9 -4.57 0.47 27.50
N TYR A 10 -4.49 -0.38 28.52
CA TYR A 10 -3.54 -1.50 28.57
C TYR A 10 -3.81 -2.50 27.45
N TYR A 11 -5.06 -2.90 27.22
CA TYR A 11 -5.43 -3.81 26.14
C TYR A 11 -5.26 -3.18 24.76
N ALA A 12 -5.57 -1.89 24.59
CA ALA A 12 -5.30 -1.17 23.36
C ALA A 12 -3.79 -1.13 23.05
N TYR A 13 -2.97 -0.89 24.08
CA TYR A 13 -1.52 -0.90 23.97
C TYR A 13 -0.97 -2.31 23.66
N GLU A 14 -1.48 -3.34 24.34
CA GLU A 14 -1.13 -4.75 24.09
C GLU A 14 -1.53 -5.20 22.68
N LEU A 15 -2.72 -4.83 22.21
CA LEU A 15 -3.14 -5.10 20.83
C LEU A 15 -2.21 -4.39 19.85
N THR A 16 -1.86 -3.13 20.09
CA THR A 16 -0.89 -2.38 19.25
C THR A 16 0.48 -3.07 19.21
N LYS A 17 0.97 -3.58 20.35
CA LYS A 17 2.19 -4.39 20.44
C LYS A 17 2.08 -5.75 19.74
N ARG A 18 0.90 -6.37 19.70
CA ARG A 18 0.69 -7.63 18.94
C ARG A 18 0.68 -7.43 17.43
N TYR A 19 0.56 -6.20 16.95
CA TYR A 19 0.64 -5.83 15.53
C TYR A 19 1.99 -5.25 15.11
N SER A 20 2.99 -5.15 16.00
CA SER A 20 4.31 -4.66 15.61
C SER A 20 5.05 -5.70 14.77
N SER A 21 5.24 -5.40 13.48
CA SER A 21 6.31 -5.81 12.54
C SER A 21 6.67 -7.30 12.36
N ASP A 22 6.62 -8.13 13.40
CA ASP A 22 6.94 -9.56 13.41
C ASP A 22 5.78 -10.45 12.93
N ASN A 23 4.63 -9.87 12.63
CA ASN A 23 3.38 -10.61 12.44
C ASN A 23 2.87 -10.56 11.00
N LEU A 24 3.77 -10.36 10.03
CA LEU A 24 3.45 -10.46 8.62
C LEU A 24 2.89 -11.85 8.29
N GLU A 25 3.40 -12.92 8.90
CA GLU A 25 2.86 -14.27 8.72
C GLU A 25 1.36 -14.33 9.03
N LYS A 26 0.87 -13.65 10.09
CA LYS A 26 -0.57 -13.62 10.42
C LYS A 26 -1.41 -12.72 9.52
N LEU A 27 -0.82 -11.79 8.77
CA LEU A 27 -1.50 -11.04 7.70
C LEU A 27 -1.48 -11.83 6.38
N ILE A 28 -0.38 -12.53 6.12
CA ILE A 28 -0.22 -13.38 4.94
C ILE A 28 -1.13 -14.60 5.03
N THR A 29 -1.34 -15.24 6.18
CA THR A 29 -2.22 -16.43 6.27
C THR A 29 -3.66 -16.15 5.79
N PRO A 30 -4.35 -15.07 6.20
CA PRO A 30 -5.64 -14.71 5.64
C PRO A 30 -5.60 -14.30 4.16
N LEU A 31 -4.49 -13.73 3.69
CA LEU A 31 -4.25 -13.39 2.27
C LEU A 31 -4.00 -14.64 1.41
N MET A 32 -3.39 -15.69 1.98
CA MET A 32 -3.23 -17.00 1.35
C MET A 32 -4.56 -17.72 1.21
N ASP A 33 -5.48 -17.56 2.17
CA ASP A 33 -6.84 -18.10 2.09
C ASP A 33 -7.74 -17.28 1.12
N ALA A 34 -7.39 -16.02 0.84
CA ALA A 34 -8.16 -15.12 -0.01
C ALA A 34 -7.61 -15.06 -1.44
N GLN A 35 -8.20 -15.83 -2.36
CA GLN A 35 -8.11 -15.74 -3.85
C GLN A 35 -6.72 -15.64 -4.53
N VAL A 36 -5.63 -15.60 -3.79
CA VAL A 36 -4.26 -15.53 -4.33
C VAL A 36 -3.55 -16.83 -3.99
N ASP A 37 -3.36 -17.69 -4.98
CA ASP A 37 -2.46 -18.84 -4.88
C ASP A 37 -1.02 -18.33 -4.78
N LEU A 38 -0.60 -18.01 -3.56
CA LEU A 38 0.75 -17.54 -3.25
C LEU A 38 1.73 -18.71 -3.26
N ASN A 39 2.77 -18.61 -4.07
CA ASN A 39 3.87 -19.56 -3.99
C ASN A 39 4.73 -19.27 -2.74
N PRO A 40 5.26 -20.29 -2.05
CA PRO A 40 6.06 -20.11 -0.83
C PRO A 40 7.23 -19.11 -0.96
N HIS A 41 7.86 -19.03 -2.14
CA HIS A 41 8.95 -18.08 -2.39
C HIS A 41 8.49 -16.62 -2.39
N GLN A 42 7.25 -16.33 -2.81
CA GLN A 42 6.69 -14.97 -2.84
C GLN A 42 6.43 -14.45 -1.42
N VAL A 43 6.04 -15.35 -0.51
CA VAL A 43 5.90 -15.06 0.91
C VAL A 43 7.26 -14.73 1.53
N GLU A 44 8.29 -15.48 1.17
CA GLU A 44 9.67 -15.25 1.63
C GLU A 44 10.25 -13.94 1.08
N ALA A 45 10.03 -13.62 -0.20
CA ALA A 45 10.43 -12.37 -0.83
C ALA A 45 9.74 -11.15 -0.18
N ALA A 46 8.43 -11.26 0.07
CA ALA A 46 7.69 -10.26 0.83
C ALA A 46 8.31 -10.08 2.23
N LEU A 47 8.43 -11.17 3.01
CA LEU A 47 9.06 -11.18 4.34
C LEU A 47 10.46 -10.53 4.33
N PHE A 48 11.27 -10.78 3.31
CA PHE A 48 12.60 -10.18 3.15
C PHE A 48 12.54 -8.66 2.96
N ALA A 49 11.65 -8.19 2.07
CA ALA A 49 11.46 -6.75 1.85
C ALA A 49 11.04 -6.01 3.13
N PHE A 50 10.32 -6.68 4.03
CA PHE A 50 9.94 -6.14 5.34
C PHE A 50 11.03 -6.22 6.40
N LYS A 51 11.84 -7.28 6.41
CA LYS A 51 12.85 -7.55 7.44
C LYS A 51 14.08 -6.66 7.35
N SER A 52 14.20 -5.80 6.33
CA SER A 52 15.31 -4.84 6.21
C SER A 52 14.95 -3.53 6.93
N PRO A 53 15.23 -3.37 8.23
CA PRO A 53 14.76 -2.24 9.03
C PRO A 53 15.65 -1.01 8.81
N LEU A 54 16.71 -1.16 8.01
CA LEU A 54 17.72 -0.15 7.69
C LEU A 54 17.57 0.44 6.29
N SER A 55 16.74 -0.15 5.43
CA SER A 55 16.62 0.30 4.05
C SER A 55 15.47 1.29 3.91
N LYS A 56 15.75 2.45 3.32
CA LYS A 56 14.77 3.49 2.95
C LYS A 56 13.84 3.06 1.80
N GLY A 57 13.59 1.75 1.65
CA GLY A 57 12.96 1.10 0.51
C GLY A 57 13.54 -0.29 0.23
N ALA A 58 12.92 -1.04 -0.67
CA ALA A 58 13.40 -2.34 -1.14
C ALA A 58 13.36 -2.38 -2.67
N LEU A 59 14.23 -3.19 -3.28
CA LEU A 59 14.23 -3.45 -4.72
C LEU A 59 13.86 -4.92 -4.95
N LEU A 60 12.68 -5.16 -5.52
CA LEU A 60 12.24 -6.49 -5.96
C LEU A 60 12.75 -6.71 -7.39
N ALA A 61 13.68 -7.64 -7.57
CA ALA A 61 14.40 -7.82 -8.83
C ALA A 61 14.33 -9.26 -9.39
N ASP A 62 13.34 -10.03 -8.98
CA ASP A 62 13.16 -11.42 -9.44
C ASP A 62 12.82 -11.50 -10.93
N GLU A 63 12.84 -12.70 -11.51
CA GLU A 63 12.52 -12.95 -12.91
C GLU A 63 11.11 -12.47 -13.31
N VAL A 64 10.94 -12.12 -14.59
CA VAL A 64 9.65 -11.70 -15.15
C VAL A 64 8.64 -12.84 -15.01
N GLY A 65 7.46 -12.56 -14.44
CA GLY A 65 6.41 -13.57 -14.24
C GLY A 65 6.38 -14.22 -12.85
N LEU A 66 7.38 -13.98 -11.99
CA LEU A 66 7.42 -14.55 -10.64
C LEU A 66 6.49 -13.88 -9.61
N GLY A 67 5.67 -12.90 -10.02
CA GLY A 67 4.64 -12.33 -9.14
C GLY A 67 5.03 -11.10 -8.34
N LYS A 68 5.98 -10.28 -8.83
CA LYS A 68 6.31 -8.96 -8.24
C LYS A 68 5.09 -8.07 -7.93
N THR A 69 4.06 -8.10 -8.76
CA THR A 69 2.80 -7.37 -8.50
C THR A 69 2.10 -7.87 -7.25
N ILE A 70 2.12 -9.18 -7.03
CA ILE A 70 1.54 -9.82 -5.85
C ILE A 70 2.35 -9.48 -4.61
N GLU A 71 3.68 -9.59 -4.67
CA GLU A 71 4.58 -9.19 -3.57
C GLU A 71 4.39 -7.73 -3.18
N ALA A 72 4.31 -6.83 -4.16
CA ALA A 72 4.01 -5.42 -3.92
C ALA A 72 2.60 -5.22 -3.33
N GLY A 73 1.60 -6.00 -3.79
CA GLY A 73 0.25 -5.98 -3.22
C GLY A 73 0.20 -6.42 -1.76
N ILE A 74 0.96 -7.45 -1.38
CA ILE A 74 1.13 -7.87 0.02
C ILE A 74 1.75 -6.73 0.84
N LEU A 75 2.78 -6.08 0.31
CA LEU A 75 3.43 -4.93 0.93
C LEU A 75 2.46 -3.78 1.20
N ILE A 76 1.69 -3.40 0.18
CA ILE A 76 0.68 -2.35 0.27
C ILE A 76 -0.43 -2.74 1.26
N SER A 77 -0.89 -4.00 1.23
CA SER A 77 -1.92 -4.50 2.14
C SER A 77 -1.50 -4.45 3.61
N GLN A 78 -0.25 -4.81 3.93
CA GLN A 78 0.26 -4.62 5.29
C GLN A 78 0.28 -3.14 5.67
N LYS A 79 0.83 -2.27 4.82
CA LYS A 79 0.85 -0.83 5.10
C LYS A 79 -0.58 -0.32 5.33
N TRP A 80 -1.52 -0.80 4.54
CA TRP A 80 -2.92 -0.52 4.75
C TRP A 80 -3.46 -1.05 6.09
N ALA A 81 -3.08 -2.24 6.53
CA ALA A 81 -3.43 -2.76 7.86
C ALA A 81 -2.82 -1.89 8.99
N GLU A 82 -1.63 -1.34 8.80
CA GLU A 82 -0.93 -0.42 9.71
C GLU A 82 -1.51 1.01 9.73
N ARG A 83 -2.66 1.23 9.07
CA ARG A 83 -3.28 2.56 8.89
C ARG A 83 -2.41 3.56 8.12
N LYS A 84 -1.46 3.07 7.32
CA LYS A 84 -0.76 3.88 6.31
C LYS A 84 -1.67 4.04 5.12
N ARG A 85 -2.04 5.28 4.81
CA ARG A 85 -3.12 5.59 3.86
C ARG A 85 -2.62 6.40 2.68
N LYS A 86 -1.52 7.15 2.84
CA LYS A 86 -0.95 7.96 1.76
C LYS A 86 0.07 7.14 1.01
N ILE A 87 -0.40 6.34 0.05
CA ILE A 87 0.43 5.43 -0.75
C ILE A 87 0.37 5.86 -2.21
N LEU A 88 1.54 6.08 -2.83
CA LEU A 88 1.67 6.42 -4.25
C LEU A 88 2.29 5.27 -5.03
N ILE A 89 1.60 4.82 -6.09
CA ILE A 89 2.12 3.82 -7.02
C ILE A 89 2.33 4.49 -8.38
N ILE A 90 3.58 4.49 -8.86
CA ILE A 90 3.95 5.05 -10.16
C ILE A 90 4.32 3.91 -11.10
N LEU A 91 3.62 3.80 -12.21
CA LEU A 91 3.76 2.68 -13.14
C LEU A 91 3.54 3.08 -14.61
N PRO A 92 3.83 2.20 -15.60
CA PRO A 92 3.51 2.47 -17.00
C PRO A 92 2.02 2.76 -17.22
N SER A 93 1.68 3.65 -18.15
CA SER A 93 0.30 4.10 -18.36
C SER A 93 -0.68 2.96 -18.67
N ASN A 94 -0.21 1.93 -19.38
CA ASN A 94 -0.99 0.76 -19.78
C ASN A 94 -1.27 -0.22 -18.63
N LEU A 95 -0.48 -0.19 -17.55
CA LEU A 95 -0.64 -1.10 -16.41
C LEU A 95 -1.56 -0.54 -15.31
N ARG A 96 -1.97 0.73 -15.37
CA ARG A 96 -2.75 1.40 -14.30
C ARG A 96 -4.08 0.74 -14.01
N ASN A 97 -4.82 0.40 -15.06
CA ASN A 97 -6.11 -0.27 -14.90
C ASN A 97 -5.95 -1.69 -14.36
N GLN A 98 -4.94 -2.40 -14.86
CA GLN A 98 -4.61 -3.74 -14.36
C GLN A 98 -4.24 -3.70 -12.87
N TRP A 99 -3.37 -2.78 -12.45
CA TRP A 99 -3.00 -2.63 -11.04
C TRP A 99 -4.18 -2.25 -10.16
N ASN A 100 -5.06 -1.34 -10.62
CA ASN A 100 -6.27 -0.98 -9.88
C ASN A 100 -7.20 -2.19 -9.69
N GLN A 101 -7.39 -2.99 -10.75
CA GLN A 101 -8.18 -4.23 -10.70
C GLN A 101 -7.53 -5.26 -9.78
N GLU A 102 -6.22 -5.53 -9.90
CA GLU A 102 -5.53 -6.49 -9.06
C GLU A 102 -5.56 -6.09 -7.57
N LEU A 103 -5.37 -4.81 -7.24
CA LEU A 103 -5.51 -4.31 -5.87
C LEU A 103 -6.91 -4.55 -5.30
N TYR A 104 -7.94 -4.33 -6.11
CA TYR A 104 -9.32 -4.55 -5.68
C TYR A 104 -9.67 -6.04 -5.59
N ASP A 105 -9.46 -6.81 -6.65
CA ASP A 105 -9.89 -8.20 -6.75
C ASP A 105 -9.12 -9.11 -5.80
N LYS A 106 -7.80 -8.91 -5.67
CA LYS A 106 -6.93 -9.82 -4.89
C LYS A 106 -6.70 -9.34 -3.46
N PHE A 107 -6.71 -8.03 -3.23
CA PHE A 107 -6.36 -7.46 -1.92
C PHE A 107 -7.51 -6.68 -1.28
N PHE A 108 -8.66 -6.51 -1.97
CA PHE A 108 -9.79 -5.70 -1.51
C PHE A 108 -9.41 -4.26 -1.18
N LEU A 109 -8.38 -3.74 -1.87
CA LEU A 109 -7.88 -2.39 -1.70
C LEU A 109 -8.42 -1.49 -2.80
N THR A 110 -9.15 -0.45 -2.41
CA THR A 110 -9.60 0.59 -3.34
C THR A 110 -8.47 1.54 -3.67
N SER A 111 -8.34 1.90 -4.94
CA SER A 111 -7.33 2.84 -5.40
C SER A 111 -7.89 3.82 -6.43
N THR A 112 -7.29 5.00 -6.50
CA THR A 112 -7.71 6.09 -7.40
C THR A 112 -6.65 6.35 -8.46
N ILE A 113 -7.04 6.30 -9.73
CA ILE A 113 -6.15 6.66 -10.84
C ILE A 113 -6.22 8.17 -11.06
N LEU A 114 -5.09 8.86 -10.84
CA LEU A 114 -4.96 10.28 -11.15
C LEU A 114 -4.41 10.50 -12.56
N GLU A 115 -5.10 11.37 -13.29
CA GLU A 115 -4.76 11.79 -14.64
C GLU A 115 -4.93 13.30 -14.77
N SER A 116 -4.42 13.89 -15.85
CA SER A 116 -4.51 15.33 -16.10
C SER A 116 -5.94 15.88 -15.98
N LYS A 117 -6.94 15.14 -16.47
CA LYS A 117 -8.35 15.57 -16.41
C LYS A 117 -8.87 15.59 -14.98
N SER A 118 -8.74 14.49 -14.24
CA SER A 118 -9.23 14.39 -12.86
C SER A 118 -8.46 15.30 -11.91
N PHE A 119 -7.15 15.44 -12.11
CA PHE A 119 -6.28 16.34 -11.35
C PHE A 119 -6.67 17.81 -11.52
N ASN A 120 -6.80 18.28 -12.76
CA ASN A 120 -7.15 19.67 -13.04
C ASN A 120 -8.59 19.98 -12.60
N ALA A 121 -9.51 19.01 -12.71
CA ALA A 121 -10.87 19.18 -12.21
C ALA A 121 -10.88 19.38 -10.68
N HIS A 122 -10.12 18.57 -9.94
CA HIS A 122 -10.02 18.72 -8.49
C HIS A 122 -9.40 20.05 -8.07
N LEU A 123 -8.28 20.45 -8.69
CA LEU A 123 -7.66 21.73 -8.40
C LEU A 123 -8.61 22.91 -8.62
N LYS A 124 -9.47 22.86 -9.64
CA LYS A 124 -10.45 23.92 -9.88
C LYS A 124 -11.55 24.00 -8.82
N ILE A 125 -11.88 22.87 -8.20
CA ILE A 125 -12.99 22.78 -7.24
C ILE A 125 -12.52 23.15 -5.83
N SER A 126 -11.44 22.51 -5.35
CA SER A 126 -10.99 22.68 -3.96
C SER A 126 -9.72 23.52 -3.82
N ASN A 127 -8.99 23.78 -4.91
CA ASN A 127 -7.66 24.41 -4.89
C ASN A 127 -6.65 23.71 -3.95
N GLU A 128 -6.90 22.44 -3.62
CA GLU A 128 -6.05 21.59 -2.79
C GLU A 128 -5.25 20.62 -3.66
N ASN A 129 -4.11 20.16 -3.15
CA ASN A 129 -3.28 19.19 -3.84
C ASN A 129 -4.02 17.85 -4.04
N PRO A 130 -4.33 17.43 -5.27
CA PRO A 130 -5.07 16.19 -5.51
C PRO A 130 -4.33 14.92 -5.08
N PHE A 131 -3.02 14.99 -4.84
CA PHE A 131 -2.24 13.87 -4.29
C PHE A 131 -2.33 13.76 -2.76
N ASP A 132 -2.75 14.81 -2.05
CA ASP A 132 -2.77 14.82 -0.59
C ASP A 132 -4.08 14.22 -0.05
N ARG A 133 -4.17 12.89 -0.09
CA ARG A 133 -5.38 12.14 0.25
C ARG A 133 -5.04 10.85 0.97
N ASP A 134 -5.93 10.40 1.84
CA ASP A 134 -5.80 9.14 2.58
C ASP A 134 -6.27 7.94 1.75
N GLU A 135 -5.71 7.78 0.55
CA GLU A 135 -6.01 6.71 -0.38
C GLU A 135 -4.76 6.22 -1.15
N ILE A 136 -4.86 5.02 -1.75
CA ILE A 136 -3.85 4.54 -2.70
C ILE A 136 -4.05 5.28 -4.02
N VAL A 137 -3.02 6.00 -4.47
CA VAL A 137 -3.05 6.78 -5.71
C VAL A 137 -2.17 6.11 -6.77
N LEU A 138 -2.73 5.88 -7.96
CA LEU A 138 -2.01 5.36 -9.12
C LEU A 138 -1.81 6.48 -10.13
N CYS A 139 -0.59 6.63 -10.64
CA CYS A 139 -0.37 7.49 -11.79
C CYS A 139 0.77 7.02 -12.69
N SER A 140 0.85 7.60 -13.89
CA SER A 140 1.90 7.25 -14.86
C SER A 140 3.19 8.01 -14.61
N TYR A 141 4.33 7.45 -15.04
CA TYR A 141 5.63 8.13 -14.93
C TYR A 141 5.63 9.54 -15.55
N TYR A 142 5.05 9.67 -16.74
CA TYR A 142 4.98 10.96 -17.43
C TYR A 142 4.15 11.98 -16.64
N PHE A 143 3.02 11.55 -16.09
CA PHE A 143 2.17 12.39 -15.27
C PHE A 143 2.85 12.79 -13.95
N ALA A 144 3.48 11.83 -13.28
CA ALA A 144 4.21 12.05 -12.03
C ALA A 144 5.34 13.07 -12.22
N ARG A 145 6.12 12.93 -13.31
CA ARG A 145 7.18 13.89 -13.66
C ARG A 145 6.62 15.31 -13.83
N ASN A 146 5.53 15.47 -14.55
CA ASN A 146 4.92 16.79 -14.79
C ASN A 146 4.29 17.41 -13.53
N LYS A 147 3.96 16.60 -12.53
CA LYS A 147 3.36 17.03 -11.25
C LYS A 147 4.30 16.82 -10.06
N ALA A 148 5.61 16.73 -10.31
CA ALA A 148 6.61 16.38 -9.29
C ALA A 148 6.58 17.30 -8.06
N GLU A 149 6.35 18.60 -8.26
CA GLU A 149 6.20 19.57 -7.15
C GLU A 149 5.04 19.21 -6.23
N TYR A 150 3.89 18.82 -6.79
CA TYR A 150 2.73 18.40 -6.01
C TYR A 150 2.99 17.10 -5.26
N ILE A 151 3.67 16.14 -5.89
CA ILE A 151 4.03 14.87 -5.26
C ILE A 151 5.01 15.08 -4.10
N ARG A 152 6.01 15.96 -4.28
CA ARG A 152 7.02 16.25 -3.24
C ARG A 152 6.42 16.88 -1.99
N ASN A 153 5.35 17.65 -2.15
CA ASN A 153 4.69 18.35 -1.06
C ASN A 153 3.75 17.47 -0.22
N VAL A 154 3.62 16.17 -0.54
CA VAL A 154 2.86 15.21 0.24
C VAL A 154 3.79 14.44 1.18
N ARG A 155 3.35 14.23 2.42
CA ARG A 155 4.01 13.33 3.37
C ARG A 155 3.50 11.90 3.14
N TRP A 156 4.17 11.17 2.27
CA TRP A 156 3.87 9.77 1.96
C TRP A 156 4.24 8.83 3.11
N ASP A 157 3.51 7.73 3.21
CA ASP A 157 3.76 6.66 4.19
C ASP A 157 4.69 5.54 3.68
#